data_AF-A0A3Q3REA1-F1
#
_entry.id   AF-A0A3Q3REA1-F1
#
_cell.length_a   1.000
_cell.length_b   1.000
_cell.length_c   1.000
_cell.angle_alpha   90.00
_cell.angle_beta   90.00
_cell.angle_gamma   90.00
#
_symmetry.space_group_name_H-M   'P 1'
#
loop_
_entity.id
_entity.type
_entity.pdbx_description
1 polymer ?
#
loop_
_entity_poly.entity_id
_entity_poly.type
_entity_poly.pdbx_seq_one_letter_code
_entity_poly.pdbx_strand_id
1 'polypeptide(L)'
;CSQGPKCAGGGGAGVCLTCKGSCTGYQPHSWRKACVACGCTMVDHAPGGDHEDDQQMGRLLADSPCSHLTAKVKGGGGVRMYKRNRMTVTNTAVSRKDPTFKTTTYVWAPAGLNQKLAMQYMELIPKSRRPVSGKVGALERRRQLLIQLPIYDQDPMKCQSLASDEEVQQSARNKR
;
A
#
# COMPACT_ATOMS: atom_id res chain seq x y z
N CYS A 1 -6.91 -20.93 38.68
CA CYS A 1 -7.27 -19.90 37.68
C CYS A 1 -6.03 -19.49 36.90
N SER A 2 -5.92 -20.02 35.70
CA SER A 2 -4.75 -19.98 34.83
C SER A 2 -4.49 -18.58 34.30
N GLN A 3 -3.32 -18.03 34.62
CA GLN A 3 -2.81 -16.81 34.01
C GLN A 3 -2.26 -17.17 32.62
N GLY A 4 -2.95 -16.75 31.57
CA GLY A 4 -2.47 -16.87 30.19
C GLY A 4 -1.26 -15.96 29.92
N PRO A 5 -0.46 -16.25 28.89
CA PRO A 5 0.76 -15.50 28.62
C PRO A 5 0.44 -14.08 28.15
N LYS A 6 1.04 -13.10 28.83
CA LYS A 6 1.05 -11.71 28.41
C LYS A 6 1.90 -11.58 27.15
N CYS A 7 1.28 -11.42 25.99
CA CYS A 7 1.98 -11.00 24.78
C CYS A 7 2.47 -9.56 24.94
N ALA A 8 3.76 -9.40 25.19
CA ALA A 8 4.47 -8.14 24.99
C ALA A 8 4.78 -8.00 23.49
N GLY A 9 4.27 -6.93 22.87
CA GLY A 9 4.53 -6.58 21.48
C GLY A 9 4.06 -5.16 21.22
N GLY A 10 4.97 -4.18 21.37
CA GLY A 10 4.71 -2.77 21.10
C GLY A 10 4.72 -2.44 19.61
N GLY A 11 4.05 -1.33 19.26
CA GLY A 11 4.22 -0.66 17.97
C GLY A 11 2.91 -0.24 17.30
N GLY A 12 2.39 0.94 17.64
CA GLY A 12 1.59 1.79 16.75
C GLY A 12 0.28 1.22 16.21
N ALA A 13 -0.70 0.91 17.07
CA ALA A 13 -2.05 0.64 16.61
C ALA A 13 -2.72 1.96 16.15
N GLY A 14 -2.65 2.24 14.84
CA GLY A 14 -3.29 3.42 14.27
C GLY A 14 -4.81 3.40 14.40
N VAL A 15 -5.40 4.60 14.43
CA VAL A 15 -6.85 4.78 14.49
C VAL A 15 -7.51 4.25 13.23
N CYS A 16 -8.60 3.51 13.41
CA CYS A 16 -9.39 2.95 12.32
C CYS A 16 -10.05 4.07 11.49
N LEU A 17 -9.71 4.14 10.21
CA LEU A 17 -10.21 5.14 9.26
C LEU A 17 -11.70 4.96 8.92
N THR A 18 -12.25 3.77 9.17
CA THR A 18 -13.61 3.41 8.76
C THR A 18 -14.62 3.42 9.91
N CYS A 19 -14.21 3.04 11.12
CA CYS A 19 -15.15 2.58 12.14
C CYS A 19 -15.49 3.60 13.24
N LYS A 20 -15.35 4.91 13.00
CA LYS A 20 -15.77 6.00 13.92
C LYS A 20 -15.33 5.81 15.39
N GLY A 21 -14.22 5.13 15.64
CA GLY A 21 -13.71 4.87 16.99
C GLY A 21 -14.31 3.65 17.71
N SER A 22 -15.01 2.75 17.01
CA SER A 22 -15.54 1.51 17.63
C SER A 22 -14.45 0.51 18.06
N CYS A 23 -13.19 0.77 17.74
CA CYS A 23 -12.05 -0.04 18.17
C CYS A 23 -10.90 0.84 18.65
N THR A 24 -10.13 0.34 19.60
CA THR A 24 -8.96 1.03 20.19
C THR A 24 -7.66 0.79 19.42
N GLY A 25 -7.71 -0.02 18.36
CA GLY A 25 -6.54 -0.43 17.58
C GLY A 25 -6.84 -1.66 16.72
N TYR A 26 -5.91 -2.02 15.83
CA TYR A 26 -6.06 -3.24 15.03
C TYR A 26 -5.89 -4.47 15.91
N GLN A 27 -6.93 -5.30 16.03
CA GLN A 27 -6.86 -6.59 16.70
C GLN A 27 -6.98 -7.70 15.66
N PRO A 28 -5.88 -8.34 15.22
CA PRO A 28 -5.93 -9.33 14.16
C PRO A 28 -6.78 -10.52 14.56
N HIS A 29 -7.69 -10.93 13.68
CA HIS A 29 -8.39 -12.20 13.84
C HIS A 29 -7.44 -13.38 13.54
N SER A 30 -7.54 -14.45 14.33
CA SER A 30 -6.80 -15.71 14.16
C SER A 30 -6.92 -16.38 12.78
N TRP A 31 -7.97 -16.13 12.00
CA TRP A 31 -8.17 -16.76 10.68
C TRP A 31 -8.57 -15.80 9.56
N ARG A 32 -9.09 -14.62 9.89
CA ARG A 32 -9.49 -13.60 8.91
C ARG A 32 -8.49 -12.45 8.90
N LYS A 33 -8.28 -11.83 7.73
CA LYS A 33 -7.50 -10.58 7.58
C LYS A 33 -8.30 -9.34 7.99
N ALA A 34 -8.96 -9.42 9.15
CA ALA A 34 -9.86 -8.40 9.65
C ALA A 34 -9.65 -8.20 11.14
N CYS A 35 -9.99 -7.00 11.60
CA CYS A 35 -10.03 -6.63 13.00
C CYS A 35 -11.18 -7.35 13.69
N VAL A 36 -10.93 -8.00 14.82
CA VAL A 36 -11.97 -8.67 15.62
C VAL A 36 -13.00 -7.66 16.14
N ALA A 37 -12.58 -6.44 16.48
CA ALA A 37 -13.43 -5.43 17.09
C ALA A 37 -14.37 -4.70 16.10
N CYS A 38 -13.97 -4.53 14.85
CA CYS A 38 -14.72 -3.71 13.88
C CYS A 38 -14.85 -4.33 12.48
N GLY A 39 -14.27 -5.50 12.23
CA GLY A 39 -14.30 -6.17 10.93
C GLY A 39 -13.47 -5.48 9.82
N CYS A 40 -12.89 -4.31 10.10
CA CYS A 40 -12.08 -3.56 9.13
C CYS A 40 -10.72 -4.25 8.93
N THR A 41 -10.13 -4.05 7.75
CA THR A 41 -8.85 -4.68 7.41
C THR A 41 -7.68 -3.96 8.08
N MET A 42 -6.50 -4.58 8.11
CA MET A 42 -5.28 -3.91 8.61
C MET A 42 -5.02 -2.57 7.91
N VAL A 43 -5.37 -2.45 6.63
CA VAL A 43 -5.23 -1.21 5.84
C VAL A 43 -6.03 -0.05 6.43
N ASP A 44 -7.17 -0.37 7.04
CA ASP A 44 -8.05 0.63 7.64
C ASP A 44 -7.51 1.11 9.00
N HIS A 45 -6.56 0.39 9.62
CA HIS A 45 -5.98 0.75 10.92
C HIS A 45 -4.54 1.23 10.84
N ALA A 46 -3.78 0.70 9.90
CA ALA A 46 -2.40 1.08 9.65
C ALA A 46 -2.27 1.32 8.14
N PRO A 47 -2.73 2.47 7.64
CA PRO A 47 -2.35 2.91 6.31
C PRO A 47 -0.84 3.15 6.34
N GLY A 48 -0.04 2.14 5.96
CA GLY A 48 1.42 2.25 5.95
C GLY A 48 1.93 3.40 5.08
N GLY A 49 3.24 3.47 4.88
CA GLY A 49 3.85 4.50 4.05
C GLY A 49 3.79 4.21 2.56
N ASP A 50 3.80 5.28 1.75
CA ASP A 50 4.19 5.22 0.34
C ASP A 50 5.56 4.54 0.18
N HIS A 51 6.47 4.75 1.14
CA HIS A 51 7.80 4.14 1.16
C HIS A 51 7.78 2.61 1.31
N GLU A 52 6.97 2.09 2.24
CA GLU A 52 6.84 0.63 2.43
C GLU A 52 6.24 -0.03 1.20
N ASP A 53 5.19 0.58 0.64
CA ASP A 53 4.55 0.13 -0.59
C ASP A 53 5.55 0.12 -1.76
N ASP A 54 6.41 1.14 -1.86
CA ASP A 54 7.43 1.23 -2.92
C ASP A 54 8.53 0.19 -2.75
N GLN A 55 8.93 -0.10 -1.52
CA GLN A 55 9.91 -1.14 -1.24
C GLN A 55 9.35 -2.52 -1.60
N GLN A 56 8.09 -2.76 -1.25
CA GLN A 56 7.39 -4.01 -1.54
C GLN A 56 7.24 -4.23 -3.05
N MET A 57 6.79 -3.19 -3.77
CA MET A 57 6.74 -3.20 -5.23
C MET A 57 8.13 -3.33 -5.85
N GLY A 58 9.13 -2.67 -5.27
CA GLY A 58 10.51 -2.70 -5.72
C GLY A 58 11.11 -4.10 -5.68
N ARG A 59 10.81 -4.88 -4.62
CA ARG A 59 11.16 -6.30 -4.53
C ARG A 59 10.48 -7.13 -5.59
N LEU A 60 9.15 -7.00 -5.73
CA LEU A 60 8.37 -7.76 -6.71
C LEU A 60 8.87 -7.57 -8.14
N LEU A 61 9.20 -6.33 -8.50
CA LEU A 61 9.58 -6.01 -9.88
C LEU A 61 11.07 -6.26 -10.17
N ALA A 62 11.91 -6.43 -9.14
CA ALA A 62 13.37 -6.49 -9.26
C ALA A 62 13.85 -7.52 -10.27
N ASP A 63 13.26 -8.71 -10.25
CA ASP A 63 13.66 -9.87 -11.08
C ASP A 63 12.68 -10.12 -12.24
N SER A 64 11.83 -9.14 -12.53
CA SER A 64 10.85 -9.20 -13.61
C SER A 64 11.29 -8.39 -14.84
N PRO A 65 10.63 -8.55 -16.00
CA PRO A 65 10.79 -7.64 -17.15
C PRO A 65 10.52 -6.16 -16.81
N CYS A 66 9.83 -5.89 -15.70
CA CYS A 66 9.52 -4.55 -15.20
C CYS A 66 10.59 -3.98 -14.25
N SER A 67 11.77 -4.61 -14.14
CA SER A 67 12.87 -4.16 -13.25
C SER A 67 13.32 -2.71 -13.51
N HIS A 68 13.16 -2.21 -14.73
CA HIS A 68 13.45 -0.83 -15.12
C HIS A 68 12.59 0.20 -14.34
N LEU A 69 11.41 -0.20 -13.86
CA LEU A 69 10.53 0.60 -13.01
C LEU A 69 11.02 0.72 -11.57
N THR A 70 12.19 0.19 -11.24
CA THR A 70 12.77 0.25 -9.89
C THR A 70 14.09 1.01 -9.88
N ALA A 71 14.48 1.52 -8.71
CA ALA A 71 15.76 2.18 -8.45
C ALA A 71 16.48 1.49 -7.28
N LYS A 72 17.79 1.26 -7.41
CA LYS A 72 18.63 0.80 -6.29
C LYS A 72 18.83 1.94 -5.30
N VAL A 73 18.64 1.65 -4.01
CA VAL A 73 18.91 2.61 -2.94
C VAL A 73 20.38 2.55 -2.56
N LYS A 74 21.07 3.70 -2.59
CA LYS A 74 22.48 3.79 -2.17
C LYS A 74 22.60 3.45 -0.68
N GLY A 75 23.53 2.55 -0.34
CA GLY A 75 23.74 2.11 1.05
C GLY A 75 22.63 1.20 1.62
N GLY A 76 21.61 0.87 0.84
CA GLY A 76 20.46 0.07 1.30
C GLY A 76 20.62 -1.43 1.17
N GLY A 77 21.85 -1.97 1.19
CA GLY A 77 22.08 -3.43 1.15
C GLY A 77 21.48 -4.16 -0.07
N GLY A 78 21.36 -3.49 -1.21
CA GLY A 78 20.76 -4.07 -2.43
C GLY A 78 19.24 -3.90 -2.55
N VAL A 79 18.58 -3.23 -1.58
CA VAL A 79 17.15 -2.91 -1.67
C VAL A 79 16.86 -2.03 -2.90
N ARG A 80 15.77 -2.39 -3.58
CA ARG A 80 15.22 -1.63 -4.71
C ARG A 80 13.87 -1.03 -4.33
N MET A 81 13.64 0.19 -4.78
CA MET A 81 12.37 0.91 -4.59
C MET A 81 11.66 1.05 -5.93
N TYR A 82 10.34 0.92 -5.93
CA TYR A 82 9.51 1.25 -7.09
C TYR A 82 9.57 2.75 -7.39
N LYS A 83 9.80 3.10 -8.64
CA LYS A 83 9.71 4.46 -9.16
C LYS A 83 8.24 4.79 -9.39
N ARG A 84 7.50 5.06 -8.31
CA ARG A 84 6.07 5.39 -8.39
C ARG A 84 5.84 6.59 -9.29
N ASN A 85 5.06 6.40 -10.34
CA ASN A 85 4.64 7.47 -11.24
C ASN A 85 3.49 8.28 -10.60
N ARG A 86 3.81 9.40 -9.96
CA ARG A 86 2.81 10.37 -9.47
C ARG A 86 2.53 11.39 -10.57
N MET A 87 1.27 11.53 -10.95
CA MET A 87 0.87 12.44 -12.04
C MET A 87 0.13 13.65 -11.48
N THR A 88 0.67 14.85 -11.71
CA THR A 88 -0.01 16.12 -11.38
C THR A 88 -0.54 16.76 -12.66
N VAL A 89 -1.82 17.12 -12.65
CA VAL A 89 -2.53 17.76 -13.76
C VAL A 89 -3.09 19.09 -13.29
N THR A 90 -2.75 20.17 -13.99
CA THR A 90 -3.31 21.51 -13.74
C THR A 90 -4.32 21.81 -14.84
N ASN A 91 -5.59 21.89 -14.48
CA ASN A 91 -6.64 22.29 -15.39
C ASN A 91 -6.86 23.81 -15.26
N THR A 92 -6.71 24.54 -16.36
CA THR A 92 -6.95 25.98 -16.44
C THR A 92 -8.41 26.25 -16.79
N ALA A 93 -9.20 26.65 -15.80
CA ALA A 93 -10.53 27.16 -16.06
C ALA A 93 -10.41 28.65 -16.41
N VAL A 94 -10.44 28.97 -17.70
CA VAL A 94 -10.46 30.35 -18.17
C VAL A 94 -11.88 30.89 -18.04
N SER A 95 -12.19 31.48 -16.89
CA SER A 95 -13.32 32.41 -16.79
C SER A 95 -12.83 33.79 -17.22
N ARG A 96 -13.61 34.51 -18.04
CA ARG A 96 -13.23 35.81 -18.64
C ARG A 96 -12.79 36.90 -17.64
N LYS A 97 -12.96 36.69 -16.33
CA LYS A 97 -12.60 37.66 -15.29
C LYS A 97 -11.54 37.17 -14.29
N ASP A 98 -11.25 35.87 -14.21
CA ASP A 98 -10.23 35.33 -13.30
C ASP A 98 -9.82 33.91 -13.73
N PRO A 99 -8.57 33.67 -14.15
CA PRO A 99 -8.11 32.33 -14.49
C PRO A 99 -7.93 31.49 -13.21
N THR A 100 -8.84 30.54 -12.98
CA THR A 100 -8.72 29.60 -11.86
C THR A 100 -7.90 28.38 -12.27
N PHE A 101 -6.80 28.11 -11.56
CA PHE A 101 -5.97 26.92 -11.76
C PHE A 101 -6.39 25.80 -10.81
N LYS A 102 -6.93 24.72 -11.34
CA LYS A 102 -7.28 23.53 -10.56
C LYS A 102 -6.22 22.45 -10.71
N THR A 103 -5.38 22.32 -9.70
CA THR A 103 -4.35 21.28 -9.64
C THR A 103 -4.92 20.00 -9.01
N THR A 104 -4.77 18.87 -9.71
CA THR A 104 -5.14 17.53 -9.23
C THR A 104 -3.93 16.63 -9.28
N THR A 105 -3.57 16.02 -8.15
CA THR A 105 -2.48 15.05 -8.07
C THR A 105 -3.02 13.64 -7.92
N TYR A 106 -2.64 12.76 -8.83
CA TYR A 106 -2.86 11.32 -8.75
C TYR A 106 -1.66 10.65 -8.08
N VAL A 107 -1.90 9.84 -7.05
CA VAL A 107 -0.83 9.13 -6.32
C VAL A 107 -0.21 8.02 -7.16
N TRP A 108 -0.85 7.61 -8.25
CA TRP A 108 -0.33 6.63 -9.18
C TRP A 108 -0.92 6.85 -10.58
N ALA A 109 -0.10 6.63 -11.60
CA ALA A 109 -0.49 6.47 -12.99
C ALA A 109 0.30 5.33 -13.65
N PRO A 110 -0.23 4.73 -14.73
CA PRO A 110 0.51 3.74 -15.49
C PRO A 110 1.86 4.29 -15.97
N ALA A 111 2.90 3.46 -15.94
CA ALA A 111 4.22 3.83 -16.46
C ALA A 111 4.23 3.78 -17.99
N GLY A 112 5.13 4.54 -18.63
CA GLY A 112 5.34 4.49 -20.09
C GLY A 112 4.27 5.20 -20.94
N LEU A 113 3.29 5.87 -20.32
CA LEU A 113 2.28 6.65 -21.04
C LEU A 113 2.62 8.15 -21.05
N ASN A 114 2.25 8.83 -22.13
CA ASN A 114 2.21 10.29 -22.13
C ASN A 114 1.02 10.80 -21.27
N GLN A 115 1.06 12.08 -20.91
CA GLN A 115 0.05 12.67 -20.01
C GLN A 115 -1.38 12.56 -20.57
N LYS A 116 -1.57 12.73 -21.89
CA LYS A 116 -2.90 12.64 -22.52
C LYS A 116 -3.51 11.25 -22.34
N LEU A 117 -2.77 10.20 -22.66
CA LEU A 117 -3.23 8.81 -22.50
C LEU A 117 -3.45 8.46 -21.02
N ALA A 118 -2.56 8.92 -20.14
CA ALA A 118 -2.72 8.71 -18.70
C ALA A 118 -3.99 9.39 -18.16
N MET A 119 -4.35 10.58 -18.65
CA MET A 119 -5.60 11.24 -18.29
C MET A 119 -6.83 10.46 -18.78
N GLN A 120 -6.82 10.01 -20.04
CA GLN A 120 -7.90 9.19 -20.59
C GLN A 120 -8.09 7.89 -19.77
N TYR A 121 -6.99 7.24 -19.37
CA TYR A 121 -7.04 6.08 -18.49
C TYR A 121 -7.68 6.43 -17.13
N MET A 122 -7.31 7.56 -16.52
CA MET A 122 -7.94 8.00 -15.26
C MET A 122 -9.43 8.31 -15.41
N GLU A 123 -9.87 8.75 -16.58
CA GLU A 123 -11.28 9.02 -16.86
C GLU A 123 -12.13 7.73 -16.91
N LEU A 124 -11.56 6.63 -17.39
CA LEU A 124 -12.20 5.30 -17.41
C LEU A 124 -12.39 4.70 -16.00
N ILE A 125 -11.63 5.15 -15.01
CA ILE A 125 -11.80 4.73 -13.62
C ILE A 125 -12.99 5.49 -13.01
N PRO A 126 -13.93 4.79 -12.32
CA PRO A 126 -15.00 5.45 -11.57
C PRO A 126 -14.46 6.55 -10.65
N LYS A 127 -15.13 7.71 -10.60
CA LYS A 127 -14.65 8.89 -9.82
C LYS A 127 -14.31 8.56 -8.37
N SER A 128 -15.04 7.64 -7.74
CA SER A 128 -14.82 7.17 -6.37
C SER A 128 -13.56 6.31 -6.19
N ARG A 129 -13.05 5.68 -7.26
CA ARG A 129 -11.88 4.79 -7.24
C ARG A 129 -10.63 5.42 -7.87
N ARG A 130 -10.74 6.64 -8.42
CA ARG A 130 -9.57 7.34 -8.98
C ARG A 130 -8.54 7.59 -7.87
N PRO A 131 -7.25 7.30 -8.10
CA PRO A 131 -6.21 7.41 -7.09
C PRO A 131 -5.77 8.87 -6.89
N VAL A 132 -6.71 9.76 -6.59
CA VAL A 132 -6.45 11.19 -6.34
C VAL A 132 -5.98 11.37 -4.90
N SER A 133 -4.86 12.08 -4.72
CA SER A 133 -4.28 12.37 -3.42
C SER A 133 -5.31 12.98 -2.47
N GLY A 134 -5.37 12.47 -1.24
CA GLY A 134 -6.31 12.93 -0.21
C GLY A 134 -7.78 12.52 -0.43
N LYS A 135 -8.08 11.70 -1.45
CA LYS A 135 -9.44 11.19 -1.70
C LYS A 135 -9.56 9.69 -1.41
N VAL A 136 -10.80 9.25 -1.23
CA VAL A 136 -11.14 7.84 -0.96
C VAL A 136 -10.58 6.86 -2.00
N GLY A 137 -10.46 7.26 -3.27
CA GLY A 137 -9.90 6.40 -4.31
C GLY A 137 -8.39 6.15 -4.17
N ALA A 138 -7.63 7.05 -3.53
CA ALA A 138 -6.23 6.77 -3.18
C ALA A 138 -6.13 5.72 -2.07
N LEU A 139 -7.00 5.80 -1.05
CA LEU A 139 -7.10 4.78 -0.01
C LEU A 139 -7.54 3.43 -0.60
N GLU A 140 -8.51 3.43 -1.50
CA GLU A 140 -8.98 2.21 -2.17
C GLU A 140 -7.87 1.55 -3.00
N ARG A 141 -7.11 2.34 -3.76
CA ARG A 141 -5.92 1.82 -4.47
C ARG A 141 -4.96 1.13 -3.52
N ARG A 142 -4.70 1.73 -2.35
CA ARG A 142 -3.82 1.13 -1.33
C ARG A 142 -4.40 -0.18 -0.79
N ARG A 143 -5.70 -0.23 -0.50
CA ARG A 143 -6.39 -1.47 -0.10
C ARG A 143 -6.19 -2.57 -1.13
N GLN A 144 -6.41 -2.27 -2.41
CA GLN A 144 -6.21 -3.23 -3.49
C GLN A 144 -4.76 -3.72 -3.58
N LEU A 145 -3.79 -2.83 -3.36
CA LEU A 145 -2.37 -3.21 -3.35
C LEU A 145 -2.06 -4.23 -2.25
N LEU A 146 -2.55 -4.01 -1.03
CA LEU A 146 -2.32 -4.90 0.11
C LEU A 146 -3.09 -6.22 0.00
N ILE A 147 -4.22 -6.23 -0.69
CA ILE A 147 -4.96 -7.46 -1.01
C ILE A 147 -4.19 -8.30 -2.03
N GLN A 148 -3.72 -7.67 -3.11
CA GLN A 148 -3.01 -8.36 -4.20
C GLN A 148 -1.60 -8.77 -3.81
N LEU A 149 -0.95 -8.02 -2.93
CA LEU A 149 0.41 -8.26 -2.47
C LEU A 149 0.42 -8.34 -0.94
N PRO A 150 -0.01 -9.46 -0.34
CA PRO A 150 0.12 -9.65 1.09
C PRO A 150 1.59 -9.65 1.54
N ILE A 151 1.87 -9.02 2.69
CA ILE A 151 3.25 -8.89 3.20
C ILE A 151 3.95 -10.23 3.42
N TYR A 152 3.22 -11.25 3.87
CA TYR A 152 3.74 -12.58 4.18
C TYR A 152 4.09 -13.40 2.91
N ASP A 153 3.59 -12.99 1.74
CA ASP A 153 4.03 -13.57 0.46
C ASP A 153 5.46 -13.12 0.13
N GLN A 154 5.91 -12.00 0.68
CA GLN A 154 7.25 -11.45 0.40
C GLN A 154 8.23 -11.60 1.54
N ASP A 155 7.75 -11.59 2.78
CA ASP A 155 8.57 -11.73 3.98
C ASP A 155 8.10 -12.94 4.80
N PRO A 156 8.80 -14.08 4.73
CA PRO A 156 8.49 -15.27 5.53
C PRO A 156 8.44 -14.99 7.04
N MET A 157 9.21 -14.00 7.55
CA MET A 157 9.16 -13.62 8.97
C MET A 157 7.81 -13.02 9.39
N LYS A 158 6.99 -12.58 8.42
CA LYS A 158 5.64 -12.06 8.67
C LYS A 158 4.57 -13.14 8.60
N CYS A 159 4.95 -14.38 8.29
CA CYS A 159 4.03 -15.50 8.21
C CYS A 159 3.82 -16.09 9.61
N GLN A 160 2.66 -15.84 10.20
CA GLN A 160 2.34 -16.28 11.58
C GLN A 160 2.31 -17.80 11.74
N SER A 161 2.16 -18.56 10.65
CA SER A 161 2.14 -20.02 10.68
C SER A 161 3.53 -20.65 10.64
N LEU A 162 4.58 -19.89 10.33
CA LEU A 162 5.96 -20.39 10.40
C LEU A 162 6.44 -20.20 11.83
N ALA A 163 6.62 -21.31 12.54
CA ALA A 163 6.93 -21.30 13.97
C ALA A 163 8.44 -21.42 14.25
N SER A 164 9.19 -21.96 13.29
CA SER A 164 10.63 -22.19 13.42
C SER A 164 11.44 -21.42 12.37
N ASP A 165 12.68 -21.05 12.73
CA ASP A 165 13.63 -20.39 11.83
C ASP A 165 13.95 -21.27 10.60
N GLU A 166 13.93 -22.58 10.76
CA GLU A 166 14.08 -23.57 9.68
C GLU A 166 12.98 -23.41 8.61
N GLU A 167 11.72 -23.32 9.03
CA GLU A 167 10.57 -23.13 8.14
C GLU A 167 10.61 -21.77 7.42
N VAL A 168 11.04 -20.72 8.12
CA VAL A 168 11.27 -19.39 7.55
C VAL A 168 12.36 -19.46 6.48
N GLN A 169 13.51 -20.08 6.77
CA GLN A 169 14.62 -20.22 5.82
C GLN A 169 14.21 -21.03 4.59
N GLN A 170 13.46 -22.12 4.79
CA GLN A 170 12.97 -22.94 3.69
C GLN A 170 11.96 -22.17 2.82
N SER A 171 11.05 -21.41 3.42
CA SER A 171 10.13 -20.55 2.67
C SER A 171 10.86 -19.44 1.89
N ALA A 172 11.93 -18.87 2.44
CA ALA A 172 12.73 -17.85 1.77
C ALA A 172 13.49 -18.41 0.57
N ARG A 173 13.96 -19.66 0.65
CA ARG A 173 14.65 -20.35 -0.45
C ARG A 173 13.72 -20.70 -1.60
N ASN A 174 12.52 -21.19 -1.31
CA ASN A 174 11.55 -21.61 -2.34
C ASN A 174 10.94 -20.44 -3.14
N LYS A 175 11.16 -19.19 -2.72
CA LYS A 175 10.66 -17.99 -3.40
C LYS A 175 11.68 -17.34 -4.36
N ARG A 176 12.89 -17.92 -4.50
CA ARG A 176 13.93 -17.46 -5.43
C ARG A 176 13.92 -18.23 -6.75
#